data_AF-A0A7Y5UVN5-F1
#
_entry.id   AF-A0A7Y5UVN5-F1
#
_cell.length_a   1.000
_cell.length_b   1.000
_cell.length_c   1.000
_cell.angle_alpha   90.00
_cell.angle_beta   90.00
_cell.angle_gamma   90.00
#
_symmetry.space_group_name_H-M   'P 1'
#
loop_
_entity.id
_entity.type
_entity.pdbx_description
1 polymer ?
#
loop_
_entity_poly.entity_id
_entity_poly.type
_entity_poly.pdbx_seq_one_letter_code
_entity_poly.pdbx_strand_id
1 'polypeptide(L)'
;MDTLALSATESRCRQFIEDHLVDDCGLLYAYLNTHTWRPWTNDELRGCDTLPVYRAERGDPAGQLAYEDSLMATGEYAEAEVYRFLTTREPGALTAAAQAAAALLRVFYEGERYELGFLPKPHGGLRRAAYSHEISPDQYLKTIVGLRAFQPLAPASQQRTIARYLVAVADYFLHREFQHPYRERTLVNPETRPHCVSLYLPALQLATRLTGSEHYRAAMGRFDPVVEAVVAGQFEVNFNLCSLWIEGFHLAIAEGHDDPRLAAAIRTVWERHLPLVDADGGGRHAERTPLRTSRVTRMAAVAPLVHRYHPNLDAPAVARRVLAAHPDPRRMTYFDVYDDRYLKPAHRYQVESLCETSISSWLVGYWRLRRDGLLVTEES
;
A
#
# COMPACT_ATOMS: atom_id res chain seq x y z
N MET A 1 17.55 -10.87 -18.26
CA MET A 1 17.67 -9.72 -17.34
C MET A 1 18.57 -10.15 -16.22
N ASP A 2 19.59 -9.37 -15.91
CA ASP A 2 20.62 -9.72 -14.93
C ASP A 2 20.05 -9.68 -13.51
N THR A 3 20.07 -10.81 -12.82
CA THR A 3 19.56 -10.96 -11.45
C THR A 3 20.50 -10.31 -10.43
N LEU A 4 21.79 -10.20 -10.74
CA LEU A 4 22.77 -9.47 -9.91
C LEU A 4 22.41 -7.97 -9.86
N ALA A 5 21.99 -7.40 -11.00
CA ALA A 5 21.58 -5.99 -11.08
C ALA A 5 20.34 -5.70 -10.21
N LEU A 6 19.38 -6.63 -10.12
CA LEU A 6 18.21 -6.48 -9.25
C LEU A 6 18.58 -6.62 -7.77
N SER A 7 19.47 -7.55 -7.39
CA SER A 7 19.93 -7.67 -6.00
C SER A 7 20.67 -6.41 -5.53
N ALA A 8 21.53 -5.83 -6.36
CA ALA A 8 22.20 -4.56 -6.04
C ALA A 8 21.20 -3.40 -5.90
N THR A 9 20.13 -3.42 -6.69
CA THR A 9 19.04 -2.44 -6.58
C THR A 9 18.23 -2.63 -5.29
N GLU A 10 17.94 -3.87 -4.90
CA GLU A 10 17.29 -4.18 -3.63
C GLU A 10 18.02 -3.53 -2.47
N SER A 11 19.33 -3.75 -2.38
CA SER A 11 20.12 -3.25 -1.25
C SER A 11 20.17 -1.73 -1.23
N ARG A 12 20.17 -1.08 -2.40
CA ARG A 12 20.06 0.39 -2.50
C ARG A 12 18.70 0.91 -2.06
N CYS A 13 17.60 0.27 -2.48
CA CYS A 13 16.24 0.65 -2.09
C CYS A 13 16.05 0.49 -0.58
N ARG A 14 16.46 -0.64 -0.01
CA ARG A 14 16.37 -0.91 1.43
C ARG A 14 17.19 0.09 2.24
N GLN A 15 18.46 0.29 1.89
CA GLN A 15 19.31 1.27 2.57
C GLN A 15 18.73 2.68 2.49
N PHE A 16 18.15 3.07 1.35
CA PHE A 16 17.52 4.37 1.18
C PHE A 16 16.30 4.55 2.11
N ILE A 17 15.47 3.51 2.28
CA ILE A 17 14.35 3.54 3.25
C ILE A 17 14.91 3.75 4.66
N GLU A 18 15.87 2.92 5.07
CA GLU A 18 16.45 2.93 6.42
C GLU A 18 17.12 4.28 6.75
N ASP A 19 17.80 4.90 5.79
CA ASP A 19 18.55 6.15 5.99
C ASP A 19 17.67 7.42 5.92
N HIS A 20 16.59 7.40 5.15
CA HIS A 20 15.86 8.62 4.80
C HIS A 20 14.36 8.58 5.06
N LEU A 21 13.71 7.42 4.92
CA LEU A 21 12.26 7.34 5.05
C LEU A 21 11.81 7.00 6.46
N VAL A 22 12.57 6.22 7.23
CA VAL A 22 12.16 5.83 8.59
C VAL A 22 12.27 7.02 9.55
N ASP A 23 11.17 7.39 10.18
CA ASP A 23 11.12 8.40 11.25
C ASP A 23 11.54 7.82 12.61
N ASP A 24 11.70 8.69 13.61
CA ASP A 24 12.07 8.30 14.98
C ASP A 24 11.07 7.33 15.65
N CYS A 25 9.86 7.20 15.10
CA CYS A 25 8.81 6.32 15.60
C CYS A 25 8.70 5.00 14.83
N GLY A 26 9.49 4.82 13.76
CA GLY A 26 9.47 3.66 12.87
C GLY A 26 8.45 3.73 11.72
N LEU A 27 7.78 4.87 11.53
CA LEU A 27 6.92 5.11 10.37
C LEU A 27 7.76 5.58 9.19
N LEU A 28 7.36 5.22 7.98
CA LEU A 28 7.98 5.75 6.77
C LEU A 28 7.34 7.09 6.40
N TYR A 29 8.16 8.11 6.21
CA TYR A 29 7.73 9.38 5.62
C TYR A 29 7.19 9.17 4.21
N ALA A 30 6.21 10.00 3.86
CA ALA A 30 5.71 10.17 2.50
C ALA A 30 6.19 11.48 1.89
N TYR A 31 6.19 11.57 0.56
CA TYR A 31 6.44 12.80 -0.19
C TYR A 31 7.74 13.54 0.21
N LEU A 32 8.86 12.85 0.40
CA LEU A 32 10.12 13.57 0.67
C LEU A 32 10.55 14.42 -0.53
N ASN A 33 11.10 15.60 -0.26
CA ASN A 33 11.65 16.48 -1.30
C ASN A 33 12.85 15.80 -1.97
N THR A 34 12.84 15.67 -3.30
CA THR A 34 13.88 14.96 -4.07
C THR A 34 15.25 15.65 -4.06
N HIS A 35 15.29 16.94 -3.68
CA HIS A 35 16.53 17.71 -3.57
C HIS A 35 17.23 17.55 -2.22
N THR A 36 16.46 17.37 -1.14
CA THR A 36 16.99 17.33 0.23
C THR A 36 16.88 15.96 0.88
N TRP A 37 16.03 15.08 0.34
CA TRP A 37 15.61 13.80 0.93
C TRP A 37 15.15 13.94 2.36
N ARG A 38 14.42 15.04 2.62
CA ARG A 38 13.81 15.37 3.90
C ARG A 38 12.35 15.76 3.67
N PRO A 39 11.51 15.70 4.71
CA PRO A 39 10.16 16.24 4.62
C PRO A 39 10.20 17.69 4.15
N TRP A 40 9.25 18.06 3.29
CA TRP A 40 9.08 19.46 2.89
C TRP A 40 8.89 20.35 4.11
N THR A 41 9.29 21.61 3.99
CA THR A 41 8.93 22.67 4.93
C THR A 41 7.72 23.45 4.44
N ASN A 42 7.00 24.11 5.34
CA ASN A 42 5.85 24.95 4.97
C ASN A 42 6.25 26.11 4.04
N ASP A 43 7.49 26.59 4.16
CA ASP A 43 8.02 27.64 3.28
C ASP A 43 8.31 27.15 1.87
N GLU A 44 8.85 25.93 1.71
CA GLU A 44 9.06 25.32 0.38
C GLU A 44 7.72 25.00 -0.32
N LEU A 45 6.69 24.67 0.44
CA LEU A 45 5.34 24.42 -0.09
C LEU A 45 4.54 25.70 -0.36
N ARG A 46 5.11 26.89 -0.10
CA ARG A 46 4.43 28.16 -0.33
C ARG A 46 4.13 28.34 -1.82
N GLY A 47 2.86 28.48 -2.17
CA GLY A 47 2.40 28.60 -3.55
C GLY A 47 2.09 27.25 -4.24
N CYS A 48 2.35 26.14 -3.58
CA CYS A 48 1.84 24.84 -4.01
C CYS A 48 0.36 24.70 -3.61
N ASP A 49 -0.44 24.06 -4.46
CA ASP A 49 -1.79 23.62 -4.15
C ASP A 49 -1.69 22.24 -3.48
N THR A 50 -1.47 22.27 -2.18
CA THR A 50 -1.46 21.07 -1.37
C THR A 50 -2.86 20.67 -0.93
N LEU A 51 -3.91 21.46 -1.19
CA LEU A 51 -5.30 21.18 -0.73
C LEU A 51 -5.85 19.81 -1.13
N PRO A 52 -5.41 19.16 -2.24
CA PRO A 52 -5.76 17.78 -2.51
C PRO A 52 -5.24 16.78 -1.48
N VAL A 53 -4.34 17.17 -0.56
CA VAL A 53 -3.75 16.35 0.51
C VAL A 53 -3.88 17.05 1.88
N TYR A 54 -3.80 18.37 1.89
CA TYR A 54 -3.77 19.26 3.04
C TYR A 54 -5.14 19.85 3.36
N ARG A 55 -5.42 19.98 4.65
CA ARG A 55 -6.50 20.82 5.15
C ARG A 55 -6.00 22.13 5.72
N ALA A 56 -6.45 23.24 5.12
CA ALA A 56 -6.12 24.62 5.49
C ALA A 56 -6.26 24.90 6.99
N GLU A 57 -7.27 24.31 7.63
CA GLU A 57 -7.61 24.52 9.03
C GLU A 57 -6.56 23.96 10.00
N ARG A 58 -5.71 23.03 9.55
CA ARG A 58 -4.67 22.39 10.38
C ARG A 58 -3.36 23.19 10.41
N GLY A 59 -3.15 24.17 9.53
CA GLY A 59 -2.01 25.09 9.55
C GLY A 59 -0.62 24.47 9.30
N ASP A 60 -0.54 23.19 8.94
CA ASP A 60 0.71 22.45 8.77
C ASP A 60 0.66 21.53 7.53
N PRO A 61 0.79 22.09 6.30
CA PRO A 61 0.80 21.31 5.06
C PRO A 61 1.99 20.37 4.95
N ALA A 62 3.18 20.78 5.41
CA ALA A 62 4.36 19.93 5.46
C ALA A 62 4.14 18.68 6.31
N GLY A 63 3.67 18.86 7.55
CA GLY A 63 3.40 17.75 8.46
C GLY A 63 2.30 16.80 7.96
N GLN A 64 1.31 17.29 7.21
CA GLN A 64 0.32 16.42 6.56
C GLN A 64 0.93 15.64 5.39
N LEU A 65 1.61 16.35 4.49
CA LEU A 65 2.19 15.76 3.30
C LEU A 65 3.22 14.68 3.65
N ALA A 66 4.05 14.93 4.66
CA ALA A 66 5.07 13.99 5.16
C ALA A 66 4.50 12.66 5.68
N TYR A 67 3.19 12.58 5.94
CA TYR A 67 2.53 11.40 6.50
C TYR A 67 1.23 11.04 5.78
N GLU A 68 0.97 11.58 4.58
CA GLU A 68 -0.28 11.29 3.85
C GLU A 68 -0.38 9.82 3.48
N ASP A 69 0.71 9.19 3.04
CA ASP A 69 0.77 7.77 2.62
C ASP A 69 1.64 6.90 3.54
N SER A 70 2.01 7.40 4.73
CA SER A 70 3.00 6.76 5.61
C SER A 70 2.60 5.34 6.03
N LEU A 71 1.33 5.09 6.31
CA LEU A 71 0.88 3.75 6.73
C LEU A 71 0.93 2.74 5.58
N MET A 72 0.72 3.18 4.34
CA MET A 72 0.86 2.31 3.17
C MET A 72 2.31 1.90 2.98
N ALA A 73 3.21 2.87 2.98
CA ALA A 73 4.63 2.63 2.83
C ALA A 73 5.18 1.74 3.95
N THR A 74 4.81 2.03 5.20
CA THR A 74 5.24 1.26 6.37
C THR A 74 4.70 -0.17 6.34
N GLY A 75 3.44 -0.36 5.93
CA GLY A 75 2.84 -1.69 5.76
C GLY A 75 3.54 -2.54 4.69
N GLU A 76 3.84 -1.93 3.54
CA GLU A 76 4.59 -2.59 2.46
C GLU A 76 6.03 -2.90 2.86
N TYR A 77 6.70 -2.00 3.59
CA TYR A 77 8.04 -2.26 4.08
C TYR A 77 8.07 -3.41 5.10
N ALA A 78 7.12 -3.42 6.05
CA ALA A 78 6.97 -4.54 6.98
C ALA A 78 6.77 -5.87 6.24
N GLU A 79 5.92 -5.88 5.21
CA GLU A 79 5.69 -7.05 4.38
C GLU A 79 6.94 -7.49 3.61
N ALA A 80 7.65 -6.55 2.98
CA ALA A 80 8.88 -6.83 2.25
C ALA A 80 9.94 -7.47 3.15
N GLU A 81 10.13 -6.94 4.36
CA GLU A 81 11.09 -7.47 5.32
C GLU A 81 10.67 -8.85 5.87
N VAL A 82 9.37 -9.12 6.01
CA VAL A 82 8.88 -10.49 6.29
C VAL A 82 9.29 -11.44 5.17
N TYR A 83 9.07 -11.08 3.90
CA TYR A 83 9.44 -11.95 2.79
C TYR A 83 10.95 -12.12 2.65
N ARG A 84 11.72 -11.05 2.88
CA ARG A 84 13.17 -11.13 2.98
C ARG A 84 13.61 -12.12 4.05
N PHE A 85 13.03 -12.06 5.25
CA PHE A 85 13.33 -13.03 6.30
C PHE A 85 12.97 -14.46 5.89
N LEU A 86 11.80 -14.67 5.30
CA LEU A 86 11.37 -16.00 4.89
C LEU A 86 12.26 -16.61 3.79
N THR A 87 12.84 -15.77 2.92
CA THR A 87 13.75 -16.18 1.85
C THR A 87 15.19 -16.38 2.34
N THR A 88 15.73 -15.44 3.11
CA THR A 88 17.18 -15.38 3.46
C THR A 88 17.49 -15.90 4.85
N ARG A 89 16.50 -15.95 5.75
CA ARG A 89 16.64 -16.22 7.19
C ARG A 89 17.51 -15.22 7.95
N GLU A 90 17.79 -14.04 7.39
CA GLU A 90 18.58 -13.01 8.06
C GLU A 90 17.81 -12.37 9.24
N PRO A 91 18.35 -12.42 10.48
CA PRO A 91 17.67 -11.87 11.66
C PRO A 91 17.38 -10.35 11.59
N GLY A 92 18.20 -9.60 10.84
CA GLY A 92 17.99 -8.18 10.60
C GLY A 92 16.65 -7.90 9.90
N ALA A 93 16.23 -8.78 8.99
CA ALA A 93 14.96 -8.66 8.27
C ALA A 93 13.77 -8.78 9.21
N LEU A 94 13.80 -9.79 10.09
CA LEU A 94 12.75 -9.97 11.09
C LEU A 94 12.70 -8.79 12.08
N THR A 95 13.86 -8.22 12.42
CA THR A 95 13.96 -7.05 13.30
C THR A 95 13.33 -5.82 12.65
N ALA A 96 13.64 -5.54 11.39
CA ALA A 96 13.06 -4.43 10.64
C ALA A 96 11.53 -4.58 10.48
N ALA A 97 11.07 -5.80 10.13
CA ALA A 97 9.64 -6.12 10.08
C ALA A 97 8.93 -5.88 11.43
N ALA A 98 9.55 -6.31 12.54
CA ALA A 98 8.99 -6.12 13.87
C ALA A 98 8.91 -4.64 14.28
N GLN A 99 9.91 -3.82 13.92
CA GLN A 99 9.91 -2.38 14.16
C GLN A 99 8.79 -1.67 13.39
N ALA A 100 8.66 -1.95 12.09
CA ALA A 100 7.59 -1.38 11.26
C ALA A 100 6.19 -1.83 11.77
N ALA A 101 6.03 -3.11 12.10
CA ALA A 101 4.78 -3.62 12.70
C ALA A 101 4.47 -2.95 14.05
N ALA A 102 5.47 -2.70 14.89
CA ALA A 102 5.28 -1.97 16.14
C ALA A 102 4.84 -0.52 15.90
N ALA A 103 5.41 0.18 14.90
CA ALA A 103 4.98 1.52 14.54
C ALA A 103 3.51 1.57 14.10
N LEU A 104 3.09 0.64 13.24
CA LEU A 104 1.69 0.50 12.81
C LEU A 104 0.75 0.23 14.00
N LEU A 105 1.12 -0.68 14.90
CA LEU A 105 0.34 -0.97 16.11
C LEU A 105 0.24 0.24 17.04
N ARG A 106 1.27 1.09 17.11
CA ARG A 106 1.21 2.34 17.89
C ARG A 106 0.20 3.32 17.30
N VAL A 107 0.04 3.38 15.98
CA VAL A 107 -1.00 4.23 15.35
C VAL A 107 -2.40 3.71 15.68
N PHE A 108 -2.62 2.39 15.67
CA PHE A 108 -3.86 1.79 16.18
C PHE A 108 -4.11 2.12 17.66
N TYR A 109 -3.07 2.07 18.50
CA TYR A 109 -3.18 2.42 19.91
C TYR A 109 -3.58 3.89 20.12
N GLU A 110 -3.03 4.81 19.31
CA GLU A 110 -3.45 6.21 19.32
C GLU A 110 -4.89 6.38 18.82
N GLY A 111 -5.29 5.61 17.80
CA GLY A 111 -6.66 5.58 17.27
C GLY A 111 -7.70 5.02 18.23
N GLU A 112 -7.32 4.07 19.10
CA GLU A 112 -8.18 3.48 20.13
C GLU A 112 -8.73 4.53 21.12
N ARG A 113 -8.06 5.68 21.25
CA ARG A 113 -8.56 6.83 22.04
C ARG A 113 -9.85 7.42 21.48
N TYR A 114 -10.10 7.23 20.18
CA TYR A 114 -11.37 7.54 19.54
C TYR A 114 -12.28 6.30 19.58
N GLU A 115 -11.83 5.18 18.98
CA GLU A 115 -12.54 3.90 19.02
C GLU A 115 -11.60 2.74 18.68
N LEU A 116 -11.81 1.58 19.31
CA LEU A 116 -11.08 0.37 18.96
C LEU A 116 -11.33 -0.01 17.49
N GLY A 117 -10.25 -0.21 16.71
CA GLY A 117 -10.32 -0.47 15.27
C GLY A 117 -10.23 0.77 14.38
N PHE A 118 -10.27 1.96 14.98
CA PHE A 118 -9.94 3.21 14.30
C PHE A 118 -8.43 3.31 14.03
N LEU A 119 -8.05 3.58 12.78
CA LEU A 119 -6.68 3.79 12.33
C LEU A 119 -6.59 5.18 11.68
N PRO A 120 -6.20 6.20 12.45
CA PRO A 120 -6.09 7.56 11.93
C PRO A 120 -4.91 7.67 10.97
N LYS A 121 -5.04 8.53 9.97
CA LYS A 121 -3.85 9.03 9.24
C LYS A 121 -2.96 9.80 10.22
N PRO A 122 -1.68 9.44 10.39
CA PRO A 122 -0.82 10.03 11.41
C PRO A 122 -0.23 11.37 10.95
N HIS A 123 -1.07 12.31 10.52
CA HIS A 123 -0.65 13.63 10.04
C HIS A 123 0.16 14.39 11.09
N GLY A 124 1.41 14.73 10.75
CA GLY A 124 2.39 15.30 11.66
C GLY A 124 3.05 14.28 12.60
N GLY A 125 2.99 13.00 12.25
CA GLY A 125 3.65 11.89 12.93
C GLY A 125 2.84 11.24 14.04
N LEU A 126 3.40 10.19 14.62
CA LEU A 126 2.73 9.34 15.61
C LEU A 126 2.20 10.14 16.82
N ARG A 127 2.94 11.16 17.27
CA ARG A 127 2.53 12.00 18.42
C ARG A 127 1.24 12.80 18.16
N ARG A 128 0.87 12.95 16.89
CA ARG A 128 -0.34 13.67 16.46
C ARG A 128 -1.43 12.76 15.91
N ALA A 129 -1.18 11.45 15.81
CA ALA A 129 -2.12 10.50 15.23
C ALA A 129 -3.50 10.54 15.91
N ALA A 130 -3.54 10.62 17.25
CA ALA A 130 -4.80 10.71 18.02
C ALA A 130 -5.63 11.98 17.75
N TYR A 131 -5.06 13.02 17.15
CA TYR A 131 -5.78 14.26 16.80
C TYR A 131 -6.26 14.29 15.35
N SER A 132 -5.95 13.25 14.57
CA SER A 132 -6.44 13.11 13.21
C SER A 132 -7.74 12.30 13.20
N HIS A 133 -8.80 12.90 12.70
CA HIS A 133 -10.10 12.24 12.51
C HIS A 133 -10.26 11.68 11.08
N GLU A 134 -9.18 11.70 10.30
CA GLU A 134 -9.17 11.27 8.91
C GLU A 134 -8.67 9.84 8.81
N ILE A 135 -9.34 9.05 7.98
CA ILE A 135 -8.91 7.69 7.63
C ILE A 135 -8.72 7.55 6.13
N SER A 136 -8.00 6.51 5.74
CA SER A 136 -7.89 6.08 4.34
C SER A 136 -8.03 4.56 4.26
N PRO A 137 -9.02 4.03 3.52
CA PRO A 137 -9.16 2.60 3.27
C PRO A 137 -7.89 1.97 2.69
N ASP A 138 -7.16 2.71 1.85
CA ASP A 138 -5.91 2.27 1.24
C ASP A 138 -4.83 2.01 2.29
N GLN A 139 -4.73 2.92 3.27
CA GLN A 139 -3.79 2.80 4.40
C GLN A 139 -4.17 1.68 5.36
N TYR A 140 -5.45 1.49 5.61
CA TYR A 140 -5.95 0.34 6.38
C TYR A 140 -5.53 -0.97 5.73
N LEU A 141 -5.79 -1.14 4.41
CA LEU A 141 -5.49 -2.40 3.74
C LEU A 141 -4.01 -2.74 3.83
N LYS A 142 -3.12 -1.80 3.50
CA LYS A 142 -1.67 -2.04 3.54
C LYS A 142 -1.14 -2.28 4.96
N THR A 143 -1.73 -1.61 5.95
CA THR A 143 -1.44 -1.87 7.37
C THR A 143 -1.82 -3.30 7.75
N ILE A 144 -3.03 -3.74 7.37
CA ILE A 144 -3.53 -5.09 7.66
C ILE A 144 -2.67 -6.16 6.97
N VAL A 145 -2.32 -5.96 5.70
CA VAL A 145 -1.45 -6.87 4.93
C VAL A 145 -0.10 -7.02 5.63
N GLY A 146 0.57 -5.90 5.96
CA GLY A 146 1.87 -5.93 6.64
C GLY A 146 1.80 -6.60 8.03
N LEU A 147 0.82 -6.22 8.86
CA LEU A 147 0.63 -6.83 10.18
C LEU A 147 0.32 -8.32 10.08
N ARG A 148 -0.53 -8.73 9.14
CA ARG A 148 -0.91 -10.13 8.95
C ARG A 148 0.26 -10.97 8.44
N ALA A 149 1.10 -10.43 7.55
CA ALA A 149 2.31 -11.09 7.10
C ALA A 149 3.29 -11.34 8.26
N PHE A 150 3.46 -10.36 9.16
CA PHE A 150 4.35 -10.47 10.32
C PHE A 150 3.79 -11.36 11.44
N GLN A 151 2.46 -11.40 11.61
CA GLN A 151 1.82 -12.05 12.75
C GLN A 151 2.31 -13.47 13.05
N PRO A 152 2.47 -14.42 12.09
CA PRO A 152 2.94 -15.77 12.40
C PRO A 152 4.37 -15.84 12.96
N LEU A 153 5.18 -14.80 12.74
CA LEU A 153 6.57 -14.69 13.17
C LEU A 153 6.73 -13.91 14.49
N ALA A 154 5.68 -13.18 14.91
CA ALA A 154 5.72 -12.35 16.10
C ALA A 154 5.71 -13.18 17.39
N PRO A 155 6.20 -12.65 18.53
CA PRO A 155 5.98 -13.26 19.84
C PRO A 155 4.48 -13.42 20.16
N ALA A 156 4.10 -14.46 20.90
CA ALA A 156 2.70 -14.80 21.14
C ALA A 156 1.84 -13.64 21.72
N SER A 157 2.43 -12.78 22.56
CA SER A 157 1.75 -11.57 23.06
C SER A 157 1.40 -10.60 21.93
N GLN A 158 2.35 -10.32 21.04
CA GLN A 158 2.15 -9.45 19.89
C GLN A 158 1.23 -10.09 18.85
N GLN A 159 1.27 -11.43 18.66
CA GLN A 159 0.30 -12.13 17.81
C GLN A 159 -1.14 -11.88 18.24
N ARG A 160 -1.40 -11.92 19.55
CA ARG A 160 -2.71 -11.62 20.14
C ARG A 160 -3.10 -10.16 19.96
N THR A 161 -2.16 -9.23 20.15
CA THR A 161 -2.41 -7.80 19.91
C THR A 161 -2.76 -7.52 18.45
N ILE A 162 -2.04 -8.12 17.50
CA ILE A 162 -2.36 -8.01 16.07
C ILE A 162 -3.74 -8.59 15.80
N ALA A 163 -4.05 -9.79 16.30
CA ALA A 163 -5.37 -10.41 16.12
C ALA A 163 -6.50 -9.51 16.64
N ARG A 164 -6.33 -8.92 17.83
CA ARG A 164 -7.29 -7.98 18.43
C ARG A 164 -7.57 -6.81 17.49
N TYR A 165 -6.55 -6.15 16.95
CA TYR A 165 -6.77 -5.01 16.06
C TYR A 165 -7.33 -5.44 14.70
N LEU A 166 -6.93 -6.58 14.14
CA LEU A 166 -7.50 -7.08 12.89
C LEU A 166 -9.02 -7.35 13.00
N VAL A 167 -9.46 -7.95 14.10
CA VAL A 167 -10.90 -8.12 14.40
C VAL A 167 -11.58 -6.77 14.61
N ALA A 168 -10.96 -5.89 15.40
CA ALA A 168 -11.51 -4.57 15.68
C ALA A 168 -11.72 -3.70 14.44
N VAL A 169 -10.86 -3.80 13.42
CA VAL A 169 -11.07 -3.11 12.15
C VAL A 169 -12.39 -3.54 11.51
N ALA A 170 -12.68 -4.84 11.50
CA ALA A 170 -13.93 -5.36 10.96
C ALA A 170 -15.14 -4.83 11.75
N ASP A 171 -15.06 -4.85 13.09
CA ASP A 171 -16.10 -4.31 13.96
C ASP A 171 -16.33 -2.81 13.73
N TYR A 172 -15.24 -2.02 13.66
CA TYR A 172 -15.29 -0.58 13.45
C TYR A 172 -16.09 -0.20 12.21
N PHE A 173 -15.81 -0.86 11.07
CA PHE A 173 -16.54 -0.61 9.83
C PHE A 173 -17.94 -1.21 9.84
N LEU A 174 -18.14 -2.40 10.42
CA LEU A 174 -19.45 -3.03 10.48
C LEU A 174 -20.44 -2.20 11.30
N HIS A 175 -20.02 -1.68 12.46
CA HIS A 175 -20.84 -0.79 13.30
C HIS A 175 -21.26 0.51 12.60
N ARG A 176 -20.52 0.91 11.57
CA ARG A 176 -20.78 2.10 10.77
C ARG A 176 -21.41 1.79 9.42
N GLU A 177 -21.88 0.56 9.23
CA GLU A 177 -22.46 0.10 7.97
C GLU A 177 -21.52 0.34 6.76
N PHE A 178 -20.21 0.26 6.99
CA PHE A 178 -19.14 0.50 6.02
C PHE A 178 -19.08 1.94 5.48
N GLN A 179 -19.58 2.88 6.26
CA GLN A 179 -19.53 4.32 5.98
C GLN A 179 -18.50 5.00 6.86
N HIS A 180 -17.77 5.97 6.30
CA HIS A 180 -16.85 6.78 7.08
C HIS A 180 -16.69 8.19 6.49
N PRO A 181 -16.43 9.20 7.33
CA PRO A 181 -16.12 10.53 6.85
C PRO A 181 -14.73 10.53 6.20
N TYR A 182 -14.68 10.96 4.95
CA TYR A 182 -13.45 11.33 4.26
C TYR A 182 -13.35 12.85 4.20
N ARG A 183 -12.23 13.36 4.70
CA ARG A 183 -11.95 14.79 4.80
C ARG A 183 -13.06 15.60 5.50
N GLU A 184 -13.81 14.98 6.42
CA GLU A 184 -14.98 15.53 7.14
C GLU A 184 -16.05 16.19 6.24
N ARG A 185 -16.01 15.93 4.93
CA ARG A 185 -16.90 16.56 3.93
C ARG A 185 -17.63 15.56 3.05
N THR A 186 -17.06 14.36 2.89
CA THR A 186 -17.61 13.34 2.00
C THR A 186 -17.81 12.06 2.78
N LEU A 187 -19.03 11.53 2.76
CA LEU A 187 -19.28 10.19 3.26
C LEU A 187 -18.78 9.19 2.22
N VAL A 188 -17.80 8.37 2.59
CA VAL A 188 -17.26 7.31 1.73
C VAL A 188 -17.91 5.99 2.11
N ASN A 189 -18.33 5.25 1.08
CA ASN A 189 -18.93 3.92 1.18
C ASN A 189 -18.57 3.11 -0.09
N PRO A 190 -18.88 1.80 -0.14
CA PRO A 190 -18.60 0.96 -1.31
C PRO A 190 -19.22 1.45 -2.63
N GLU A 191 -20.35 2.17 -2.58
CA GLU A 191 -21.04 2.65 -3.77
C GLU A 191 -20.33 3.87 -4.39
N THR A 192 -19.82 4.77 -3.54
CA THR A 192 -19.13 6.00 -3.97
C THR A 192 -17.63 5.77 -4.21
N ARG A 193 -17.04 4.82 -3.50
CA ARG A 193 -15.63 4.41 -3.61
C ARG A 193 -15.52 2.88 -3.61
N PRO A 194 -15.75 2.24 -4.76
CA PRO A 194 -15.72 0.77 -4.89
C PRO A 194 -14.49 0.11 -4.30
N HIS A 195 -13.30 0.73 -4.45
CA HIS A 195 -12.04 0.17 -3.94
C HIS A 195 -12.01 -0.09 -2.44
N CYS A 196 -12.89 0.52 -1.64
CA CYS A 196 -13.01 0.20 -0.21
C CYS A 196 -13.35 -1.28 0.04
N VAL A 197 -13.98 -1.97 -0.93
CA VAL A 197 -14.26 -3.41 -0.84
C VAL A 197 -12.98 -4.24 -0.76
N SER A 198 -11.87 -3.76 -1.33
CA SER A 198 -10.55 -4.40 -1.17
C SER A 198 -10.05 -4.41 0.28
N LEU A 199 -10.56 -3.54 1.15
CA LEU A 199 -10.33 -3.57 2.59
C LEU A 199 -11.40 -4.39 3.32
N TYR A 200 -12.68 -4.14 3.04
CA TYR A 200 -13.76 -4.66 3.85
C TYR A 200 -13.88 -6.19 3.78
N LEU A 201 -13.76 -6.78 2.59
CA LEU A 201 -13.81 -8.23 2.42
C LEU A 201 -12.71 -8.96 3.22
N PRO A 202 -11.41 -8.65 3.05
CA PRO A 202 -10.38 -9.34 3.82
C PRO A 202 -10.47 -9.05 5.33
N ALA A 203 -10.88 -7.84 5.75
CA ALA A 203 -11.06 -7.55 7.17
C ALA A 203 -12.15 -8.44 7.81
N LEU A 204 -13.32 -8.56 7.16
CA LEU A 204 -14.37 -9.47 7.61
C LEU A 204 -13.93 -10.94 7.58
N GLN A 205 -13.15 -11.35 6.57
CA GLN A 205 -12.71 -12.75 6.46
C GLN A 205 -11.68 -13.09 7.54
N LEU A 206 -10.74 -12.18 7.80
CA LEU A 206 -9.81 -12.30 8.93
C LEU A 206 -10.57 -12.41 10.25
N ALA A 207 -11.55 -11.53 10.49
CA ALA A 207 -12.35 -11.55 11.70
C ALA A 207 -13.15 -12.86 11.84
N THR A 208 -13.77 -13.35 10.76
CA THR A 208 -14.43 -14.67 10.70
C THR A 208 -13.47 -15.78 11.11
N ARG A 209 -12.26 -15.83 10.51
CA ARG A 209 -11.27 -16.86 10.81
C ARG A 209 -10.77 -16.80 12.25
N LEU A 210 -10.49 -15.60 12.76
CA LEU A 210 -9.90 -15.40 14.08
C LEU A 210 -10.89 -15.65 15.22
N THR A 211 -12.19 -15.43 14.99
CA THR A 211 -13.23 -15.52 16.02
C THR A 211 -14.15 -16.73 15.87
N GLY A 212 -14.26 -17.28 14.66
CA GLY A 212 -15.29 -18.26 14.31
C GLY A 212 -16.70 -17.66 14.17
N SER A 213 -16.85 -16.34 14.20
CA SER A 213 -18.17 -15.71 14.22
C SER A 213 -18.77 -15.55 12.83
N GLU A 214 -19.98 -16.08 12.64
CA GLU A 214 -20.70 -16.08 11.36
C GLU A 214 -21.26 -14.70 10.97
N HIS A 215 -21.38 -13.74 11.89
CA HIS A 215 -21.92 -12.42 11.56
C HIS A 215 -21.02 -11.63 10.60
N TYR A 216 -19.70 -11.82 10.67
CA TYR A 216 -18.76 -11.23 9.72
C TYR A 216 -18.95 -11.81 8.31
N ARG A 217 -19.11 -13.14 8.21
CA ARG A 217 -19.39 -13.82 6.95
C ARG A 217 -20.71 -13.35 6.34
N ALA A 218 -21.77 -13.23 7.16
CA ALA A 218 -23.06 -12.74 6.71
C ALA A 218 -23.00 -11.31 6.14
N ALA A 219 -22.08 -10.47 6.62
CA ALA A 219 -21.91 -9.10 6.14
C ALA A 219 -21.23 -9.01 4.75
N MET A 220 -20.47 -10.03 4.32
CA MET A 220 -19.70 -9.99 3.07
C MET A 220 -20.58 -9.89 1.82
N GLY A 221 -21.74 -10.54 1.81
CA GLY A 221 -22.66 -10.54 0.66
C GLY A 221 -23.16 -9.14 0.27
N ARG A 222 -23.04 -8.15 1.16
CA ARG A 222 -23.33 -6.73 0.86
C ARG A 222 -22.44 -6.16 -0.25
N PHE A 223 -21.29 -6.78 -0.53
CA PHE A 223 -20.33 -6.31 -1.52
C PHE A 223 -20.41 -7.06 -2.86
N ASP A 224 -21.32 -8.03 -3.00
CA ASP A 224 -21.50 -8.79 -4.25
C ASP A 224 -21.66 -7.89 -5.49
N PRO A 225 -22.49 -6.82 -5.48
CA PRO A 225 -22.62 -5.96 -6.66
C PRO A 225 -21.31 -5.25 -7.04
N VAL A 226 -20.49 -4.89 -6.05
CA VAL A 226 -19.19 -4.24 -6.30
C VAL A 226 -18.18 -5.26 -6.83
N VAL A 227 -18.15 -6.47 -6.28
CA VAL A 227 -17.29 -7.56 -6.80
C VAL A 227 -17.66 -7.88 -8.25
N GLU A 228 -18.96 -7.95 -8.56
CA GLU A 228 -19.45 -8.16 -9.92
C GLU A 228 -19.04 -7.03 -10.87
N ALA A 229 -19.15 -5.76 -10.44
CA ALA A 229 -18.68 -4.62 -11.20
C ALA A 229 -17.17 -4.71 -11.48
N VAL A 230 -16.37 -5.12 -10.49
CA VAL A 230 -14.91 -5.31 -10.68
C VAL A 230 -14.61 -6.45 -11.65
N VAL A 231 -15.30 -7.59 -11.55
CA VAL A 231 -15.16 -8.70 -12.51
C VAL A 231 -15.51 -8.23 -13.93
N ALA A 232 -16.53 -7.37 -14.07
CA ALA A 232 -16.94 -6.77 -15.33
C ALA A 232 -16.02 -5.64 -15.83
N GLY A 233 -14.96 -5.29 -15.11
CA GLY A 233 -14.01 -4.25 -15.51
C GLY A 233 -14.48 -2.82 -15.25
N GLN A 234 -15.50 -2.63 -14.40
CA GLN A 234 -16.14 -1.35 -14.11
C GLN A 234 -15.49 -0.66 -12.91
N PHE A 235 -14.26 -0.16 -13.09
CA PHE A 235 -13.53 0.57 -12.07
C PHE A 235 -12.54 1.56 -12.71
N GLU A 236 -12.06 2.50 -11.90
CA GLU A 236 -10.99 3.41 -12.30
C GLU A 236 -9.64 2.68 -12.37
N VAL A 237 -8.87 2.96 -13.43
CA VAL A 237 -7.56 2.35 -13.66
C VAL A 237 -6.47 3.30 -13.18
N ASN A 238 -5.76 2.93 -12.12
CA ASN A 238 -4.50 3.53 -11.69
C ASN A 238 -3.69 2.53 -10.85
N PHE A 239 -2.36 2.66 -10.83
CA PHE A 239 -1.50 1.66 -10.17
C PHE A 239 -1.73 1.50 -8.67
N ASN A 240 -2.26 2.53 -7.99
CA ASN A 240 -2.64 2.39 -6.59
C ASN A 240 -3.80 1.40 -6.43
N LEU A 241 -4.89 1.64 -7.17
CA LEU A 241 -6.06 0.76 -7.16
C LEU A 241 -5.74 -0.65 -7.63
N CYS A 242 -4.88 -0.82 -8.64
CA CYS A 242 -4.41 -2.13 -9.07
C CYS A 242 -3.88 -2.97 -7.89
N SER A 243 -2.97 -2.37 -7.12
CA SER A 243 -2.35 -3.05 -5.99
C SER A 243 -3.34 -3.34 -4.88
N LEU A 244 -4.20 -2.37 -4.53
CA LEU A 244 -5.19 -2.50 -3.47
C LEU A 244 -6.19 -3.63 -3.79
N TRP A 245 -6.77 -3.63 -4.98
CA TRP A 245 -7.70 -4.67 -5.39
C TRP A 245 -7.08 -6.06 -5.35
N ILE A 246 -5.91 -6.24 -5.97
CA ILE A 246 -5.28 -7.55 -6.06
C ILE A 246 -4.85 -8.06 -4.68
N GLU A 247 -4.27 -7.21 -3.82
CA GLU A 247 -3.89 -7.63 -2.47
C GLU A 247 -5.08 -7.89 -1.56
N GLY A 248 -6.10 -7.04 -1.61
CA GLY A 248 -7.31 -7.22 -0.82
C GLY A 248 -8.02 -8.54 -1.14
N PHE A 249 -8.21 -8.83 -2.42
CA PHE A 249 -8.80 -10.10 -2.86
C PHE A 249 -7.89 -11.30 -2.58
N HIS A 250 -6.59 -11.17 -2.81
CA HIS A 250 -5.63 -12.22 -2.45
C HIS A 250 -5.69 -12.55 -0.95
N LEU A 251 -5.68 -11.54 -0.09
CA LEU A 251 -5.74 -11.72 1.36
C LEU A 251 -7.04 -12.39 1.78
N ALA A 252 -8.19 -12.00 1.23
CA ALA A 252 -9.46 -12.66 1.51
C ALA A 252 -9.41 -14.16 1.12
N ILE A 253 -8.91 -14.48 -0.07
CA ILE A 253 -8.75 -15.88 -0.53
C ILE A 253 -7.78 -16.65 0.38
N ALA A 254 -6.62 -16.07 0.71
CA ALA A 254 -5.60 -16.70 1.56
C ALA A 254 -6.11 -16.98 2.97
N GLU A 255 -7.09 -16.20 3.43
CA GLU A 255 -7.77 -16.38 4.71
C GLU A 255 -9.01 -17.28 4.64
N GLY A 256 -9.25 -17.92 3.50
CA GLY A 256 -10.26 -18.96 3.32
C GLY A 256 -11.61 -18.47 2.80
N HIS A 257 -11.69 -17.26 2.21
CA HIS A 257 -12.87 -16.88 1.45
C HIS A 257 -12.86 -17.60 0.09
N ASP A 258 -13.92 -18.35 -0.19
CA ASP A 258 -14.03 -19.31 -1.27
C ASP A 258 -14.79 -18.79 -2.50
N ASP A 259 -15.05 -17.49 -2.59
CA ASP A 259 -15.72 -16.89 -3.75
C ASP A 259 -14.79 -16.88 -5.00
N PRO A 260 -15.11 -17.68 -6.04
CA PRO A 260 -14.28 -17.76 -7.24
C PRO A 260 -14.23 -16.44 -8.03
N ARG A 261 -15.19 -15.53 -7.82
CA ARG A 261 -15.20 -14.20 -8.46
C ARG A 261 -13.99 -13.38 -8.04
N LEU A 262 -13.42 -13.60 -6.85
CA LEU A 262 -12.24 -12.85 -6.41
C LEU A 262 -11.00 -13.17 -7.25
N ALA A 263 -10.79 -14.44 -7.60
CA ALA A 263 -9.72 -14.81 -8.51
C ALA A 263 -9.97 -14.22 -9.91
N ALA A 264 -11.21 -14.25 -10.41
CA ALA A 264 -11.56 -13.60 -11.67
C ALA A 264 -11.33 -12.08 -11.64
N ALA A 265 -11.66 -11.42 -10.54
CA ALA A 265 -11.45 -9.99 -10.32
C ALA A 265 -9.95 -9.65 -10.33
N ILE A 266 -9.08 -10.46 -9.72
CA ILE A 266 -7.61 -10.30 -9.78
C ILE A 266 -7.13 -10.28 -11.25
N ARG A 267 -7.63 -11.20 -12.08
CA ARG A 267 -7.32 -11.23 -13.52
C ARG A 267 -7.80 -9.97 -14.23
N THR A 268 -9.08 -9.60 -14.07
CA THR A 268 -9.65 -8.42 -14.72
C THR A 268 -8.89 -7.16 -14.33
N VAL A 269 -8.58 -6.98 -13.04
CA VAL A 269 -7.80 -5.85 -12.54
C VAL A 269 -6.42 -5.82 -13.19
N TRP A 270 -5.70 -6.94 -13.25
CA TRP A 270 -4.40 -7.00 -13.90
C TRP A 270 -4.47 -6.63 -15.39
N GLU A 271 -5.36 -7.27 -16.15
CA GLU A 271 -5.52 -7.07 -17.59
C GLU A 271 -5.92 -5.63 -17.94
N ARG A 272 -6.78 -4.99 -17.12
CA ARG A 272 -7.18 -3.58 -17.32
C ARG A 272 -6.06 -2.57 -17.03
N HIS A 273 -5.09 -2.92 -16.18
CA HIS A 273 -3.95 -2.06 -15.86
C HIS A 273 -2.73 -2.30 -16.74
N LEU A 274 -2.61 -3.48 -17.36
CA LEU A 274 -1.48 -3.84 -18.22
C LEU A 274 -1.22 -2.81 -19.35
N PRO A 275 -2.23 -2.21 -20.02
CA PRO A 275 -2.02 -1.16 -21.01
C PRO A 275 -1.36 0.12 -20.46
N LEU A 276 -1.25 0.31 -19.14
CA LEU A 276 -0.52 1.44 -18.56
C LEU A 276 0.99 1.17 -18.43
N VAL A 277 1.44 -0.07 -18.61
CA VAL A 277 2.86 -0.46 -18.52
C VAL A 277 3.49 -0.40 -19.90
N ASP A 278 4.55 0.39 -20.01
CA ASP A 278 5.33 0.55 -21.22
C ASP A 278 6.21 -0.67 -21.53
N ALA A 279 6.62 -0.78 -22.78
CA ALA A 279 7.49 -1.84 -23.27
C ALA A 279 8.89 -1.81 -22.62
N ASP A 280 9.31 -0.69 -22.05
CA ASP A 280 10.56 -0.52 -21.30
C ASP A 280 10.38 -0.79 -19.79
N GLY A 281 9.15 -1.01 -19.31
CA GLY A 281 8.83 -1.16 -17.88
C GLY A 281 8.43 0.12 -17.17
N GLY A 282 8.41 1.26 -17.86
CA GLY A 282 7.79 2.49 -17.37
C GLY A 282 6.29 2.34 -17.16
N GLY A 283 5.69 3.24 -16.39
CA GLY A 283 4.25 3.31 -16.23
C GLY A 283 3.70 4.67 -16.58
N ARG A 284 2.54 4.69 -17.25
CA ARG A 284 1.75 5.91 -17.45
C ARG A 284 0.74 6.09 -16.33
N HIS A 285 0.52 7.33 -15.91
CA HIS A 285 -0.45 7.65 -14.86
C HIS A 285 -1.88 7.23 -15.22
N ALA A 286 -2.28 7.41 -16.48
CA ALA A 286 -3.58 7.00 -17.02
C ALA A 286 -3.47 6.79 -18.54
N GLU A 287 -4.48 6.14 -19.15
CA GLU A 287 -4.46 5.74 -20.57
C GLU A 287 -4.22 6.91 -21.55
N ARG A 288 -4.73 8.10 -21.20
CA ARG A 288 -4.74 9.29 -22.08
C ARG A 288 -3.72 10.35 -21.70
N THR A 289 -2.83 10.08 -20.75
CA THR A 289 -1.80 11.03 -20.32
C THR A 289 -0.41 10.45 -20.58
N PRO A 290 0.52 11.24 -21.15
CA PRO A 290 1.90 10.82 -21.33
C PRO A 290 2.72 10.88 -20.02
N LEU A 291 2.13 11.35 -18.92
CA LEU A 291 2.84 11.47 -17.64
C LEU A 291 3.27 10.09 -17.15
N ARG A 292 4.59 9.89 -17.08
CA ARG A 292 5.18 8.69 -16.48
C ARG A 292 5.18 8.79 -14.95
N THR A 293 5.09 7.64 -14.28
CA THR A 293 5.04 7.54 -12.83
C THR A 293 5.76 6.29 -12.35
N SER A 294 6.51 6.43 -11.26
CA SER A 294 7.18 5.30 -10.60
C SER A 294 6.21 4.39 -9.84
N ARG A 295 4.93 4.79 -9.70
CA ARG A 295 3.87 3.98 -9.07
C ARG A 295 3.60 2.66 -9.79
N VAL A 296 4.12 2.46 -11.00
CA VAL A 296 4.07 1.17 -11.70
C VAL A 296 4.75 0.04 -10.94
N THR A 297 5.72 0.36 -10.06
CA THR A 297 6.32 -0.61 -9.12
C THR A 297 5.27 -1.31 -8.25
N ARG A 298 4.10 -0.69 -8.00
CA ARG A 298 2.96 -1.31 -7.32
C ARG A 298 2.35 -2.48 -8.12
N MET A 299 2.44 -2.47 -9.45
CA MET A 299 2.09 -3.65 -10.26
C MET A 299 3.12 -4.76 -10.09
N ALA A 300 4.41 -4.43 -10.03
CA ALA A 300 5.46 -5.42 -9.77
C ALA A 300 5.27 -6.10 -8.41
N ALA A 301 4.86 -5.34 -7.38
CA ALA A 301 4.54 -5.86 -6.06
C ALA A 301 3.49 -6.99 -6.10
N VAL A 302 2.42 -6.83 -6.89
CA VAL A 302 1.29 -7.78 -6.91
C VAL A 302 1.39 -8.86 -7.99
N ALA A 303 2.37 -8.76 -8.89
CA ALA A 303 2.51 -9.72 -9.99
C ALA A 303 2.69 -11.19 -9.56
N PRO A 304 3.44 -11.53 -8.48
CA PRO A 304 3.48 -12.92 -7.99
C PRO A 304 2.11 -13.42 -7.53
N LEU A 305 1.27 -12.54 -6.98
CA LEU A 305 -0.10 -12.90 -6.59
C LEU A 305 -0.95 -13.19 -7.83
N VAL A 306 -0.84 -12.37 -8.88
CA VAL A 306 -1.51 -12.63 -10.16
C VAL A 306 -1.05 -13.96 -10.76
N HIS A 307 0.26 -14.23 -10.77
CA HIS A 307 0.82 -15.47 -11.29
C HIS A 307 0.28 -16.70 -10.55
N ARG A 308 0.10 -16.63 -9.23
CA ARG A 308 -0.46 -17.70 -8.40
C ARG A 308 -1.84 -18.15 -8.87
N TYR A 309 -2.69 -17.21 -9.32
CA TYR A 309 -4.06 -17.52 -9.75
C TYR A 309 -4.19 -17.68 -11.26
N HIS A 310 -3.35 -17.00 -12.04
CA HIS A 310 -3.41 -16.92 -13.51
C HIS A 310 -2.00 -17.01 -14.11
N PRO A 311 -1.34 -18.18 -14.06
CA PRO A 311 0.05 -18.32 -14.50
C PRO A 311 0.25 -18.02 -15.99
N ASN A 312 -0.80 -18.14 -16.81
CA ASN A 312 -0.81 -17.85 -18.24
C ASN A 312 -0.67 -16.35 -18.59
N LEU A 313 -0.80 -15.43 -17.62
CA LEU A 313 -0.64 -13.99 -17.85
C LEU A 313 0.82 -13.52 -17.81
N ASP A 314 1.76 -14.41 -17.46
CA ASP A 314 3.19 -14.11 -17.31
C ASP A 314 3.47 -12.79 -16.56
N ALA A 315 2.69 -12.54 -15.51
CA ALA A 315 2.85 -11.37 -14.65
C ALA A 315 4.29 -11.21 -14.11
N PRO A 316 5.05 -12.29 -13.78
CA PRO A 316 6.43 -12.16 -13.33
C PRO A 316 7.36 -11.52 -14.36
N ALA A 317 7.15 -11.74 -15.67
CA ALA A 317 7.93 -11.07 -16.70
C ALA A 317 7.70 -9.57 -16.73
N VAL A 318 6.45 -9.13 -16.56
CA VAL A 318 6.11 -7.70 -16.43
C VAL A 318 6.77 -7.12 -15.18
N ALA A 319 6.69 -7.82 -14.05
CA ALA A 319 7.29 -7.37 -12.79
C ALA A 319 8.80 -7.17 -12.91
N ARG A 320 9.52 -8.16 -13.44
CA ARG A 320 10.97 -8.05 -13.67
C ARG A 320 11.31 -6.83 -14.52
N ARG A 321 10.56 -6.60 -15.61
CA ARG A 321 10.75 -5.44 -16.48
C ARG A 321 10.54 -4.11 -15.74
N VAL A 322 9.47 -4.01 -14.97
CA VAL A 322 9.18 -2.84 -14.14
C VAL A 322 10.27 -2.59 -13.10
N LEU A 323 10.70 -3.62 -12.37
CA LEU A 323 11.74 -3.48 -11.35
C LEU A 323 13.08 -3.02 -11.96
N ALA A 324 13.46 -3.56 -13.12
CA ALA A 324 14.68 -3.15 -13.82
C ALA A 324 14.61 -1.72 -14.37
N ALA A 325 13.42 -1.22 -14.70
CA ALA A 325 13.23 0.15 -15.18
C ALA A 325 13.37 1.20 -14.06
N HIS A 326 13.31 0.79 -12.78
CA HIS A 326 13.38 1.68 -11.63
C HIS A 326 14.53 1.28 -10.69
N PRO A 327 15.81 1.44 -11.10
CA PRO A 327 16.96 0.98 -10.33
C PRO A 327 17.43 1.96 -9.25
N ASP A 328 16.88 3.18 -9.19
CA ASP A 328 17.34 4.24 -8.30
C ASP A 328 16.18 4.78 -7.46
N PRO A 329 16.13 4.51 -6.13
CA PRO A 329 15.05 4.97 -5.27
C PRO A 329 14.94 6.51 -5.22
N ARG A 330 16.03 7.24 -5.47
CA ARG A 330 16.06 8.71 -5.47
C ARG A 330 15.29 9.34 -6.62
N ARG A 331 14.96 8.52 -7.64
CA ARG A 331 14.22 8.95 -8.84
C ARG A 331 12.80 8.40 -8.87
N MET A 332 12.36 7.68 -7.83
CA MET A 332 11.01 7.14 -7.77
C MET A 332 10.04 8.21 -7.26
N THR A 333 9.44 8.97 -8.17
CA THR A 333 8.54 10.10 -7.85
C THR A 333 7.09 9.80 -8.23
N TYR A 334 6.13 10.62 -7.78
CA TYR A 334 4.73 10.47 -8.17
C TYR A 334 4.52 10.71 -9.66
N PHE A 335 5.30 11.64 -10.23
CA PHE A 335 5.41 11.88 -11.66
C PHE A 335 6.87 12.06 -12.03
N ASP A 336 7.33 11.34 -13.06
CA ASP A 336 8.75 11.34 -13.43
C ASP A 336 9.15 12.66 -14.12
N VAL A 337 8.18 13.35 -14.74
CA VAL A 337 8.39 14.58 -15.51
C VAL A 337 7.21 15.54 -15.29
N TYR A 338 7.51 16.82 -15.16
CA TYR A 338 6.51 17.89 -15.13
C TYR A 338 6.08 18.27 -16.56
N ASP A 339 4.77 18.34 -16.78
CA ASP A 339 4.17 18.83 -18.02
C ASP A 339 2.93 19.66 -17.68
N ASP A 340 2.97 20.96 -17.94
CA ASP A 340 1.94 21.91 -17.54
C ASP A 340 0.59 21.70 -18.25
N ARG A 341 0.57 20.94 -19.35
CA ARG A 341 -0.64 20.52 -20.05
C ARG A 341 -1.45 19.49 -19.26
N TYR A 342 -0.78 18.72 -18.40
CA TYR A 342 -1.38 17.60 -17.66
C TYR A 342 -1.30 17.77 -16.14
N LEU A 343 -0.36 18.57 -15.65
CA LEU A 343 -0.16 18.84 -14.23
C LEU A 343 -0.17 20.35 -13.97
N LYS A 344 -1.06 20.82 -13.09
CA LYS A 344 -1.11 22.24 -12.75
C LYS A 344 0.21 22.68 -12.11
N PRO A 345 0.68 23.93 -12.33
CA PRO A 345 1.89 24.45 -11.67
C PRO A 345 1.88 24.28 -10.16
N ALA A 346 0.71 24.43 -9.54
CA ALA A 346 0.54 24.29 -8.11
C ALA A 346 0.73 22.83 -7.60
N HIS A 347 0.72 21.84 -8.49
CA HIS A 347 0.98 20.42 -8.17
C HIS A 347 2.40 19.98 -8.54
N ARG A 348 3.28 20.92 -8.92
CA ARG A 348 4.67 20.64 -9.27
C ARG A 348 5.45 19.89 -8.18
N TYR A 349 5.12 20.11 -6.91
CA TYR A 349 5.70 19.37 -5.79
C TYR A 349 5.62 17.85 -5.96
N GLN A 350 4.64 17.31 -6.70
CA GLN A 350 4.49 15.86 -6.92
C GLN A 350 5.57 15.28 -7.84
N VAL A 351 6.15 16.09 -8.73
CA VAL A 351 7.32 15.71 -9.55
C VAL A 351 8.60 15.81 -8.72
N GLU A 352 8.60 16.70 -7.74
CA GLU A 352 9.72 16.99 -6.84
C GLU A 352 9.60 16.22 -5.51
N SER A 353 8.64 15.30 -5.40
CA SER A 353 8.42 14.45 -4.23
C SER A 353 8.69 13.00 -4.58
N LEU A 354 9.46 12.32 -3.73
CA LEU A 354 9.57 10.88 -3.75
C LEU A 354 8.20 10.25 -3.51
N CYS A 355 7.95 9.15 -4.20
CA CYS A 355 6.83 8.26 -3.96
C CYS A 355 7.36 7.08 -3.15
N GLU A 356 7.33 7.24 -1.83
CA GLU A 356 7.73 6.24 -0.83
C GLU A 356 7.09 4.87 -1.10
N THR A 357 5.81 4.85 -1.47
CA THR A 357 5.07 3.63 -1.81
C THR A 357 5.61 2.96 -3.07
N SER A 358 6.27 3.68 -3.97
CA SER A 358 6.96 3.06 -5.11
C SER A 358 8.23 2.33 -4.67
N ILE A 359 8.96 2.91 -3.71
CA ILE A 359 10.20 2.31 -3.17
C ILE A 359 9.87 1.07 -2.35
N SER A 360 8.88 1.13 -1.45
CA SER A 360 8.44 -0.02 -0.67
C SER A 360 7.83 -1.11 -1.56
N SER A 361 7.00 -0.75 -2.55
CA SER A 361 6.44 -1.72 -3.50
C SER A 361 7.50 -2.38 -4.38
N TRP A 362 8.59 -1.67 -4.72
CA TRP A 362 9.72 -2.27 -5.40
C TRP A 362 10.30 -3.43 -4.57
N LEU A 363 10.52 -3.21 -3.26
CA LEU A 363 11.04 -4.25 -2.35
C LEU A 363 10.06 -5.42 -2.19
N VAL A 364 8.76 -5.14 -2.03
CA VAL A 364 7.71 -6.19 -1.97
C VAL A 364 7.75 -7.06 -3.23
N GLY A 365 7.81 -6.44 -4.41
CA GLY A 365 7.86 -7.15 -5.69
C GLY A 365 9.09 -8.03 -5.82
N TYR A 366 10.27 -7.49 -5.50
CA TYR A 366 11.51 -8.25 -5.52
C TYR A 366 11.47 -9.47 -4.58
N TRP A 367 11.09 -9.27 -3.31
CA TRP A 367 11.11 -10.35 -2.31
C TRP A 367 10.01 -11.39 -2.53
N ARG A 368 8.81 -11.00 -3.01
CA ARG A 368 7.78 -11.98 -3.43
C ARG A 368 8.27 -12.83 -4.61
N LEU A 369 8.85 -12.22 -5.64
CA LEU A 369 9.42 -12.95 -6.79
C LEU A 369 10.51 -13.94 -6.35
N ARG A 370 11.43 -13.52 -5.46
CA ARG A 370 12.48 -14.39 -4.92
C ARG A 370 11.91 -15.54 -4.09
N ARG A 371 11.00 -15.26 -3.16
CA ARG A 371 10.36 -16.25 -2.29
C ARG A 371 9.65 -17.33 -3.10
N ASP A 372 8.98 -16.94 -4.19
CA ASP A 372 8.17 -17.85 -5.01
C ASP A 372 9.01 -18.55 -6.11
N GLY A 373 10.33 -18.38 -6.13
CA GLY A 373 11.22 -18.99 -7.14
C GLY A 373 11.04 -18.40 -8.55
N LEU A 374 10.42 -17.22 -8.67
CA LEU A 374 10.13 -16.53 -9.93
C LEU A 374 11.26 -15.58 -10.36
N LEU A 375 12.31 -15.49 -9.55
CA LEU A 375 13.56 -14.81 -9.84
C LEU A 375 14.71 -15.80 -9.58
N VAL A 376 15.33 -16.30 -10.65
CA VAL A 376 16.45 -17.26 -10.58
C VAL A 376 17.71 -16.53 -10.13
N THR A 377 18.31 -16.95 -9.03
CA THR A 377 19.63 -16.46 -8.61
C THR A 377 20.70 -17.48 -8.98
N GLU A 378 21.87 -17.03 -9.43
CA GLU A 378 22.97 -17.92 -9.85
C GLU A 378 23.56 -18.77 -8.71
N GLU A 379 23.17 -18.51 -7.46
CA GLU A 379 23.70 -19.16 -6.25
C GLU A 379 22.87 -20.38 -5.74
N SER A 380 21.88 -20.86 -6.50
CA SER A 380 21.05 -22.02 -6.09
C SER A 380 21.44 -23.33 -6.76
#